data_AF-A0A0Q4K3P5-F1
#
_entry.id   AF-A0A0Q4K3P5-F1
#
_cell.length_a   1.000
_cell.length_b   1.000
_cell.length_c   1.000
_cell.angle_alpha   90.00
_cell.angle_beta   90.00
_cell.angle_gamma   90.00
#
_symmetry.space_group_name_H-M   'P 1'
#
loop_
_entity.id
_entity.type
_entity.pdbx_description
1 polymer ?
#
loop_
_entity_poly.entity_id
_entity_poly.type
_entity_poly.pdbx_seq_one_letter_code
_entity_poly.pdbx_strand_id
1 'polypeptide(L)'
;MNDKRRGHHVVVRTHGGLGNQIFQILYARLLANGREPELVHDANYRHAFGLNSAFADHPEPGSFARLISRARLPKLLERAHLSARGVVTIGRTTFADAYFQGTHFYDAFRPDAIAREIGRIRKELQVRPDVIHGDELHHIRLGDFFNDEQSQRTYLAERFTELPVGAFIITNREDLVEEAIRSPELVRQNLSIVPSGSASADETLRLMSGYRTIVSNDSTLAFWAACLAGRRLITPSQLLNSLFDQLRAAD
;
A
#
# COMPACT_ATOMS: atom_id res chain seq x y z
N MET A 1 -32.29 5.48 -28.92
CA MET A 1 -32.17 4.14 -28.30
C MET A 1 -30.82 3.56 -28.65
N ASN A 2 -29.86 3.60 -27.72
CA ASN A 2 -28.56 2.95 -27.86
C ASN A 2 -28.17 2.40 -26.48
N ASP A 3 -29.03 1.54 -25.91
CA ASP A 3 -28.79 0.87 -24.62
C ASP A 3 -28.04 -0.44 -24.86
N LYS A 4 -26.87 -0.34 -25.50
CA LYS A 4 -25.93 -1.45 -25.63
C LYS A 4 -24.99 -1.42 -24.43
N ARG A 5 -25.28 -2.28 -23.45
CA ARG A 5 -24.40 -2.73 -22.34
C ARG A 5 -24.16 -1.76 -21.17
N ARG A 6 -25.20 -1.26 -20.50
CA ARG A 6 -25.06 -0.67 -19.15
C ARG A 6 -24.79 -1.75 -18.10
N GLY A 7 -23.58 -2.32 -18.12
CA GLY A 7 -23.17 -3.25 -17.07
C GLY A 7 -22.81 -2.52 -15.78
N HIS A 8 -22.44 -3.30 -14.77
CA HIS A 8 -22.06 -2.81 -13.44
C HIS A 8 -20.86 -1.85 -13.51
N HIS A 9 -20.96 -0.74 -12.76
CA HIS A 9 -19.92 0.29 -12.62
C HIS A 9 -19.35 0.25 -11.21
N VAL A 10 -18.05 0.45 -11.08
CA VAL A 10 -17.38 0.58 -9.78
C VAL A 10 -16.68 1.93 -9.71
N VAL A 11 -16.95 2.68 -8.65
CA VAL A 11 -16.31 3.95 -8.35
C VAL A 11 -15.54 3.78 -7.05
N VAL A 12 -14.24 4.01 -7.06
CA VAL A 12 -13.39 3.91 -5.87
C VAL A 12 -12.86 5.26 -5.47
N ARG A 13 -12.90 5.54 -4.16
CA ARG A 13 -12.22 6.68 -3.56
C ARG A 13 -10.83 6.26 -3.11
N THR A 14 -9.78 6.83 -3.71
CA THR A 14 -8.41 6.59 -3.27
C THR A 14 -7.92 7.70 -2.33
N HIS A 15 -7.13 7.34 -1.33
CA HIS A 15 -6.55 8.27 -0.36
C HIS A 15 -5.37 7.64 0.40
N GLY A 16 -4.52 8.49 0.98
CA GLY A 16 -3.31 8.07 1.69
C GLY A 16 -2.15 7.75 0.75
N GLY A 17 -1.04 7.28 1.32
CA GLY A 17 0.17 6.92 0.57
C GLY A 17 -0.03 5.76 -0.40
N LEU A 18 0.94 5.53 -1.29
CA LEU A 18 0.88 4.54 -2.37
C LEU A 18 0.41 3.15 -1.90
N GLY A 19 0.91 2.64 -0.77
CA GLY A 19 0.50 1.34 -0.26
C GLY A 19 -1.02 1.21 -0.01
N ASN A 20 -1.67 2.29 0.43
CA ASN A 20 -3.13 2.31 0.62
C ASN A 20 -3.87 2.42 -0.71
N GLN A 21 -3.33 3.22 -1.65
CA GLN A 21 -3.89 3.35 -2.99
C GLN A 21 -3.93 1.98 -3.70
N ILE A 22 -2.89 1.17 -3.54
CA ILE A 22 -2.83 -0.17 -4.14
C ILE A 22 -3.95 -1.08 -3.59
N PHE A 23 -4.20 -1.12 -2.27
CA PHE A 23 -5.31 -1.90 -1.71
C PHE A 23 -6.66 -1.48 -2.29
N GLN A 24 -6.89 -0.18 -2.37
CA GLN A 24 -8.13 0.41 -2.90
C GLN A 24 -8.35 0.05 -4.37
N ILE A 25 -7.32 0.18 -5.19
CA ILE A 25 -7.37 -0.10 -6.62
C ILE A 25 -7.53 -1.60 -6.87
N LEU A 26 -6.79 -2.45 -6.15
CA LEU A 26 -6.94 -3.90 -6.27
C LEU A 26 -8.38 -4.33 -5.97
N TYR A 27 -8.93 -3.90 -4.83
CA TYR A 27 -10.28 -4.27 -4.43
C TYR A 27 -11.33 -3.76 -5.44
N ALA A 28 -11.17 -2.53 -5.93
CA ALA A 28 -12.07 -1.97 -6.93
C ALA A 28 -12.02 -2.72 -8.27
N ARG A 29 -10.84 -3.14 -8.73
CA ARG A 29 -10.68 -3.95 -9.95
C ARG A 29 -11.33 -5.33 -9.81
N LEU A 30 -11.18 -5.95 -8.63
CA LEU A 30 -11.84 -7.22 -8.32
C LEU A 30 -13.38 -7.08 -8.36
N LEU A 31 -13.92 -6.01 -7.78
CA LEU A 31 -15.36 -5.71 -7.86
C LEU A 31 -15.83 -5.43 -9.29
N ALA A 32 -14.99 -4.77 -10.11
CA ALA A 32 -15.33 -4.38 -11.47
C ALA A 32 -15.29 -5.55 -12.46
N ASN A 33 -14.72 -6.70 -12.05
CA ASN A 33 -14.70 -7.96 -12.78
C ASN A 33 -14.26 -7.81 -14.26
N GLY A 34 -13.04 -7.32 -14.46
CA GLY A 34 -12.44 -7.13 -15.79
C GLY A 34 -12.77 -5.80 -16.47
N ARG A 35 -13.42 -4.87 -15.77
CA ARG A 35 -13.61 -3.49 -16.21
C ARG A 35 -12.72 -2.55 -15.41
N GLU A 36 -12.40 -1.39 -15.96
CA GLU A 36 -11.72 -0.34 -15.19
C GLU A 36 -12.66 0.30 -14.19
N PRO A 37 -12.29 0.37 -12.90
CA PRO A 37 -13.02 1.20 -11.95
C PRO A 37 -12.76 2.68 -12.24
N GLU A 38 -13.80 3.48 -12.01
CA GLU A 38 -13.72 4.94 -12.02
C GLU A 38 -13.09 5.43 -10.71
N LEU A 39 -12.18 6.41 -10.79
CA LEU A 39 -11.36 6.82 -9.65
C LEU A 39 -11.69 8.24 -9.19
N VAL A 40 -11.84 8.42 -7.88
CA VAL A 40 -11.88 9.74 -7.22
C VAL A 40 -10.77 9.79 -6.18
N HIS A 41 -9.74 10.61 -6.43
CA HIS A 41 -8.68 10.78 -5.46
C HIS A 41 -8.99 11.92 -4.48
N ASP A 42 -8.68 11.70 -3.20
CA ASP A 42 -8.80 12.69 -2.14
C ASP A 42 -7.43 13.10 -1.58
N ALA A 43 -6.98 14.28 -2.00
CA ALA A 43 -5.73 14.88 -1.52
C ALA A 43 -5.91 15.66 -0.19
N ASN A 44 -7.14 15.84 0.32
CA ASN A 44 -7.41 16.70 1.48
C ASN A 44 -7.19 16.00 2.83
N TYR A 45 -6.50 14.87 2.86
CA TYR A 45 -6.11 14.22 4.11
C TYR A 45 -4.94 14.98 4.77
N ARG A 46 -4.82 14.89 6.10
CA ARG A 46 -3.77 15.56 6.90
C ARG A 46 -2.35 15.35 6.34
N HIS A 47 -2.15 14.22 5.65
CA HIS A 47 -0.98 13.94 4.82
C HIS A 47 -1.44 13.91 3.36
N ALA A 48 -1.28 15.03 2.66
CA ALA A 48 -1.77 15.24 1.31
C ALA A 48 -0.91 14.48 0.28
N PHE A 49 -1.01 13.15 0.29
CA PHE A 49 -0.39 12.31 -0.73
C PHE A 49 -1.18 12.45 -2.03
N GLY A 50 -0.50 12.80 -3.12
CA GLY A 50 -1.10 12.78 -4.45
C GLY A 50 -1.38 11.36 -4.95
N LEU A 51 -2.22 11.26 -5.98
CA LEU A 51 -2.41 10.02 -6.73
C LEU A 51 -1.09 9.64 -7.39
N ASN A 52 -0.66 8.39 -7.22
CA ASN A 52 0.53 7.93 -7.92
C ASN A 52 0.30 7.94 -9.44
N SER A 53 1.32 8.36 -10.20
CA SER A 53 1.23 8.49 -11.66
C SER A 53 0.90 7.18 -12.36
N ALA A 54 1.30 6.03 -11.78
CA ALA A 54 0.93 4.71 -12.30
C ALA A 54 -0.58 4.45 -12.35
N PHE A 55 -1.37 5.24 -11.62
CA PHE A 55 -2.83 5.11 -11.54
C PHE A 55 -3.57 6.33 -12.12
N ALA A 56 -2.86 7.24 -12.79
CA ALA A 56 -3.44 8.49 -13.31
C ALA A 56 -4.41 8.26 -14.49
N ASP A 57 -4.23 7.17 -15.25
CA ASP A 57 -5.02 6.88 -16.46
C ASP A 57 -6.39 6.25 -16.17
N HIS A 58 -6.79 6.13 -14.90
CA HIS A 58 -8.11 5.62 -14.54
C HIS A 58 -9.23 6.57 -15.00
N PRO A 59 -10.38 6.04 -15.47
CA PRO A 59 -11.49 6.87 -15.89
C PRO A 59 -12.04 7.71 -14.73
N GLU A 60 -12.40 8.96 -15.02
CA GLU A 60 -13.07 9.81 -14.04
C GLU A 60 -14.59 9.52 -14.01
N PRO A 61 -15.20 9.52 -12.81
CA PRO A 61 -16.64 9.40 -12.72
C PRO A 61 -17.35 10.69 -13.11
N GLY A 62 -18.58 10.52 -13.63
CA GLY A 62 -19.50 11.63 -13.89
C GLY A 62 -19.91 12.38 -12.63
N SER A 63 -20.49 13.57 -12.79
CA SER A 63 -20.75 14.54 -11.71
C SER A 63 -21.57 13.96 -10.54
N PHE A 64 -22.58 13.14 -10.82
CA PHE A 64 -23.41 12.52 -9.77
C PHE A 64 -22.60 11.51 -8.94
N ALA A 65 -21.87 10.61 -9.58
CA ALA A 65 -21.02 9.65 -8.89
C ALA A 65 -19.91 10.34 -8.08
N ARG A 66 -19.35 11.44 -8.62
CA ARG A 66 -18.40 12.29 -7.92
C ARG A 66 -18.99 12.93 -6.66
N LEU A 67 -20.25 13.38 -6.71
CA LEU A 67 -20.97 13.92 -5.54
C LEU A 67 -21.12 12.86 -4.44
N ILE A 68 -21.57 11.66 -4.80
CA ILE A 68 -21.73 10.55 -3.85
C ILE A 68 -20.39 10.16 -3.20
N SER A 69 -19.34 10.04 -4.01
CA SER A 69 -17.98 9.73 -3.52
C SER A 69 -17.44 10.83 -2.61
N ARG A 70 -17.64 12.11 -2.95
CA ARG A 70 -17.22 13.26 -2.13
C ARG A 70 -17.96 13.36 -0.80
N ALA A 71 -19.24 12.99 -0.78
CA ALA A 71 -20.00 12.91 0.47
C ALA A 71 -19.50 11.78 1.39
N ARG A 72 -18.59 10.91 0.91
CA ARG A 72 -18.11 9.71 1.62
C ARG A 72 -19.26 8.86 2.12
N LEU A 73 -20.30 8.75 1.30
CA LEU A 73 -21.51 8.03 1.66
C LEU A 73 -21.24 6.59 2.12
N PRO A 74 -20.35 5.79 1.49
CA PRO A 74 -20.04 4.45 2.00
C PRO A 74 -19.50 4.49 3.44
N LYS A 75 -18.65 5.46 3.77
CA LYS A 75 -18.06 5.61 5.11
C LYS A 75 -19.08 6.07 6.15
N LEU A 76 -19.99 6.97 5.77
CA LEU A 76 -21.05 7.46 6.65
C LEU A 76 -22.06 6.35 6.96
N LEU A 77 -22.46 5.57 5.95
CA LEU A 77 -23.37 4.44 6.14
C LEU A 77 -22.73 3.32 6.95
N GLU A 78 -21.43 3.05 6.77
CA GLU A 78 -20.69 2.11 7.62
C GLU A 78 -20.71 2.56 9.09
N ARG A 79 -20.47 3.84 9.37
CA ARG A 79 -20.53 4.41 10.73
C ARG A 79 -21.93 4.36 11.35
N ALA A 80 -22.96 4.43 10.52
CA ALA A 80 -24.36 4.30 10.95
C ALA A 80 -24.82 2.84 11.05
N HIS A 81 -23.94 1.85 10.79
CA HIS A 81 -24.28 0.42 10.69
C HIS A 81 -25.35 0.10 9.63
N LEU A 82 -25.47 0.96 8.62
CA LEU A 82 -26.45 0.84 7.51
C LEU A 82 -25.86 0.19 6.26
N SER A 83 -24.53 0.15 6.14
CA SER A 83 -23.87 -0.60 5.08
C SER A 83 -22.69 -1.40 5.62
N ALA A 84 -22.42 -2.51 4.95
CA ALA A 84 -21.26 -3.33 5.29
C ALA A 84 -19.99 -2.74 4.66
N ARG A 85 -18.99 -2.50 5.52
CA ARG A 85 -17.57 -2.58 5.17
C ARG A 85 -17.09 -1.60 4.08
N GLY A 86 -17.56 -0.35 4.15
CA GLY A 86 -17.09 0.72 3.26
C GLY A 86 -17.49 0.60 1.80
N VAL A 87 -18.52 -0.21 1.50
CA VAL A 87 -19.09 -0.33 0.16
C VAL A 87 -20.58 0.00 0.20
N VAL A 88 -21.08 0.74 -0.80
CA VAL A 88 -22.51 0.96 -1.02
C VAL A 88 -22.84 0.81 -2.51
N THR A 89 -23.95 0.16 -2.82
CA THR A 89 -24.44 0.01 -4.19
C THR A 89 -25.71 0.81 -4.37
N ILE A 90 -25.72 1.70 -5.36
CA ILE A 90 -26.88 2.53 -5.74
C ILE A 90 -27.19 2.22 -7.21
N GLY A 91 -28.32 1.56 -7.46
CA GLY A 91 -28.67 1.10 -8.80
C GLY A 91 -27.62 0.12 -9.34
N ARG A 92 -26.93 0.50 -10.43
CA ARG A 92 -25.88 -0.31 -11.08
C ARG A 92 -24.46 0.14 -10.75
N THR A 93 -24.30 1.06 -9.82
CA THR A 93 -23.00 1.63 -9.44
C THR A 93 -22.67 1.23 -8.01
N THR A 94 -21.50 0.62 -7.83
CA THR A 94 -20.92 0.32 -6.53
C THR A 94 -19.86 1.35 -6.18
N PHE A 95 -19.98 1.96 -5.01
CA PHE A 95 -19.04 2.95 -4.49
C PHE A 95 -18.23 2.31 -3.35
N ALA A 96 -16.91 2.40 -3.44
CA ALA A 96 -15.96 1.85 -2.48
C ALA A 96 -15.14 2.98 -1.82
N ASP A 97 -15.18 3.07 -0.48
CA ASP A 97 -14.44 4.02 0.36
C ASP A 97 -14.00 3.35 1.68
N ALA A 98 -12.88 2.62 1.62
CA ALA A 98 -12.16 2.08 2.78
C ALA A 98 -10.70 1.83 2.41
N TYR A 99 -9.91 1.29 3.36
CA TYR A 99 -8.54 0.85 3.10
C TYR A 99 -8.44 -0.57 2.56
N PHE A 100 -9.46 -1.41 2.76
CA PHE A 100 -9.51 -2.80 2.27
C PHE A 100 -8.33 -3.69 2.70
N GLN A 101 -7.71 -3.43 3.86
CA GLN A 101 -6.52 -4.15 4.35
C GLN A 101 -6.84 -5.46 5.10
N GLY A 102 -8.09 -5.89 5.13
CA GLY A 102 -8.51 -7.13 5.82
C GLY A 102 -8.72 -8.29 4.86
N THR A 103 -8.41 -9.51 5.32
CA THR A 103 -8.63 -10.76 4.55
C THR A 103 -10.07 -10.92 4.07
N HIS A 104 -11.02 -10.58 4.94
CA HIS A 104 -12.46 -10.66 4.67
C HIS A 104 -12.96 -9.85 3.46
N PHE A 105 -12.16 -8.91 2.94
CA PHE A 105 -12.48 -8.23 1.69
C PHE A 105 -12.21 -9.12 0.47
N TYR A 106 -11.29 -10.07 0.58
CA TYR A 106 -10.81 -10.88 -0.52
C TYR A 106 -11.42 -12.27 -0.59
N ASP A 107 -12.06 -12.74 0.49
CA ASP A 107 -12.64 -14.09 0.63
C ASP A 107 -13.64 -14.46 -0.48
N ALA A 108 -14.35 -13.47 -1.04
CA ALA A 108 -15.36 -13.70 -2.07
C ALA A 108 -14.78 -13.81 -3.50
N PHE A 109 -13.50 -13.48 -3.69
CA PHE A 109 -12.87 -13.48 -5.01
C PHE A 109 -12.10 -14.76 -5.25
N ARG A 110 -12.09 -15.19 -6.51
CA ARG A 110 -11.32 -16.36 -6.92
C ARG A 110 -9.81 -16.04 -6.89
N PRO A 111 -8.95 -16.98 -6.48
CA PRO A 111 -7.50 -16.78 -6.46
C PRO A 111 -6.93 -16.33 -7.82
N ASP A 112 -7.36 -16.91 -8.94
CA ASP A 112 -6.89 -16.53 -10.28
C ASP A 112 -7.28 -15.09 -10.68
N ALA A 113 -8.37 -14.56 -10.13
CA ALA A 113 -8.74 -13.16 -10.33
C ALA A 113 -7.81 -12.23 -9.53
N ILE A 114 -7.51 -12.58 -8.27
CA ILE A 114 -6.58 -11.84 -7.41
C ILE A 114 -5.19 -11.80 -8.05
N ALA A 115 -4.66 -12.96 -8.45
CA ALA A 115 -3.35 -13.09 -9.09
C ALA A 115 -3.23 -12.23 -10.35
N ARG A 116 -4.26 -12.24 -11.20
CA ARG A 116 -4.29 -11.45 -12.43
C ARG A 116 -4.20 -9.95 -12.14
N GLU A 117 -4.98 -9.44 -11.17
CA GLU A 117 -4.97 -8.02 -10.84
C GLU A 117 -3.68 -7.60 -10.12
N ILE A 118 -3.10 -8.46 -9.26
CA ILE A 118 -1.76 -8.26 -8.68
C ILE A 118 -0.70 -8.17 -9.79
N GLY A 119 -0.73 -9.12 -10.73
CA GLY A 119 0.19 -9.14 -11.88
C GLY A 119 0.04 -7.91 -12.79
N ARG A 120 -1.16 -7.32 -12.86
CA ARG A 120 -1.39 -6.06 -13.56
C ARG A 120 -0.77 -4.87 -12.80
N ILE A 121 -1.02 -4.76 -11.50
CA ILE A 121 -0.43 -3.70 -10.65
C ILE A 121 1.11 -3.78 -10.68
N ARG A 122 1.67 -4.99 -10.64
CA ARG A 122 3.11 -5.24 -10.79
C ARG A 122 3.67 -4.59 -12.05
N LYS A 123 2.97 -4.72 -13.19
CA LYS A 123 3.37 -4.12 -14.47
C LYS A 123 3.25 -2.59 -14.45
N GLU A 124 2.15 -2.06 -13.93
CA GLU A 124 1.91 -0.60 -13.84
C GLU A 124 2.97 0.10 -12.97
N LEU A 125 3.38 -0.54 -11.86
CA LEU A 125 4.42 -0.03 -10.97
C LEU A 125 5.86 -0.40 -11.41
N GLN A 126 6.00 -1.13 -12.52
CA GLN A 126 7.28 -1.57 -13.07
C GLN A 126 8.15 -2.35 -12.07
N VAL A 127 7.51 -3.18 -11.23
CA VAL A 127 8.22 -4.05 -10.29
C VAL A 127 8.85 -5.21 -11.05
N ARG A 128 10.14 -5.46 -10.82
CA ARG A 128 10.94 -6.51 -11.48
C ARG A 128 11.34 -7.61 -10.48
N PRO A 129 10.60 -8.73 -10.40
CA PRO A 129 10.88 -9.80 -9.43
C PRO A 129 12.20 -10.55 -9.67
N ASP A 130 12.79 -10.41 -10.86
CA ASP A 130 14.08 -10.98 -11.25
C ASP A 130 15.28 -10.22 -10.69
N VAL A 131 15.12 -8.96 -10.30
CA VAL A 131 16.20 -8.14 -9.74
C VAL A 131 16.35 -8.40 -8.25
N ILE A 132 17.57 -8.76 -7.82
CA ILE A 132 17.92 -8.99 -6.41
C ILE A 132 19.17 -8.17 -6.06
N HIS A 133 19.03 -7.26 -5.09
CA HIS A 133 20.07 -6.40 -4.54
C HIS A 133 20.73 -6.99 -3.29
N GLY A 134 19.96 -7.77 -2.51
CA GLY A 134 20.43 -8.35 -1.27
C GLY A 134 19.42 -9.33 -0.65
N ASP A 135 19.83 -9.95 0.45
CA ASP A 135 19.00 -10.95 1.13
C ASP A 135 17.95 -10.32 2.04
N GLU A 136 18.31 -9.32 2.83
CA GLU A 136 17.40 -8.72 3.83
C GLU A 136 17.48 -7.19 3.83
N LEU A 137 16.30 -6.56 3.88
CA LEU A 137 16.13 -5.11 4.02
C LEU A 137 15.24 -4.80 5.21
N HIS A 138 15.67 -3.86 6.04
CA HIS A 138 14.88 -3.32 7.14
C HIS A 138 14.29 -1.97 6.72
N HIS A 139 12.98 -1.96 6.43
CA HIS A 139 12.24 -0.73 6.20
C HIS A 139 11.70 -0.18 7.53
N ILE A 140 12.30 0.92 7.98
CA ILE A 140 11.97 1.61 9.22
C ILE A 140 11.13 2.85 8.89
N ARG A 141 9.81 2.76 9.11
CA ARG A 141 8.89 3.89 8.93
C ARG A 141 8.88 4.74 10.20
N LEU A 142 9.31 6.00 10.10
CA LEU A 142 9.41 6.92 11.24
C LEU A 142 8.44 8.10 11.12
N GLY A 143 8.50 8.84 10.02
CA GLY A 143 7.92 10.19 9.90
C GLY A 143 6.46 10.32 10.34
N ASP A 144 5.53 9.65 9.64
CA ASP A 144 4.09 9.69 9.95
C ASP A 144 3.65 8.60 10.93
N PHE A 145 4.58 7.75 11.36
CA PHE A 145 4.32 6.66 12.30
C PHE A 145 4.37 7.12 13.76
N PHE A 146 5.22 8.10 14.06
CA PHE A 146 5.38 8.66 15.40
C PHE A 146 4.93 10.13 15.43
N ASN A 147 4.41 10.56 16.58
CA ASN A 147 3.90 11.92 16.75
C ASN A 147 5.03 12.96 16.98
N ASP A 148 6.20 12.51 17.40
CA ASP A 148 7.32 13.35 17.80
C ASP A 148 8.66 12.66 17.53
N GLU A 149 9.73 13.46 17.47
CA GLU A 149 11.08 12.98 17.16
C GLU A 149 11.70 12.15 18.30
N GLN A 150 11.36 12.43 19.56
CA GLN A 150 11.91 11.68 20.70
C GLN A 150 11.46 10.22 20.62
N SER A 151 10.18 9.98 20.32
CA SER A 151 9.63 8.65 20.06
C SER A 151 10.32 7.94 18.89
N GLN A 152 10.65 8.68 17.80
CA GLN A 152 11.39 8.14 16.66
C GLN A 152 12.79 7.67 17.08
N ARG A 153 13.51 8.49 17.87
CA ARG A 153 14.86 8.18 18.36
C ARG A 153 14.86 6.99 19.33
N THR A 154 13.91 6.93 20.26
CA THR A 154 13.76 5.78 21.16
C THR A 154 13.52 4.49 20.38
N TYR A 155 12.59 4.51 19.42
CA TYR A 155 12.31 3.35 18.58
C TYR A 155 13.53 2.93 17.74
N LEU A 156 14.27 3.88 17.18
CA LEU A 156 15.52 3.57 16.45
C LEU A 156 16.56 2.91 17.35
N ALA A 157 16.76 3.41 18.56
CA ALA A 157 17.71 2.85 19.51
C ALA A 157 17.37 1.39 19.84
N GLU A 158 16.11 1.09 20.13
CA GLU A 158 15.62 -0.28 20.33
C GLU A 158 15.88 -1.13 19.09
N ARG A 159 15.50 -0.62 17.92
CA ARG A 159 15.57 -1.39 16.68
C ARG A 159 16.99 -1.73 16.25
N PHE A 160 17.96 -0.84 16.46
CA PHE A 160 19.36 -1.10 16.13
C PHE A 160 20.02 -2.17 16.99
N THR A 161 19.47 -2.48 18.17
CA THR A 161 19.97 -3.63 18.97
C THR A 161 19.60 -4.98 18.34
N GLU A 162 18.60 -5.00 17.46
CA GLU A 162 18.07 -6.20 16.82
C GLU A 162 18.57 -6.38 15.38
N LEU A 163 19.24 -5.39 14.80
CA LEU A 163 19.70 -5.47 13.42
C LEU A 163 20.91 -6.42 13.28
N PRO A 164 20.93 -7.26 12.25
CA PRO A 164 22.11 -8.05 11.94
C PRO A 164 23.25 -7.17 11.45
N VAL A 165 24.49 -7.65 11.64
CA VAL A 165 25.68 -7.00 11.08
C VAL A 165 25.56 -6.94 9.55
N GLY A 166 25.82 -5.76 8.97
CA GLY A 166 25.71 -5.56 7.52
C GLY A 166 24.29 -5.35 7.02
N ALA A 167 23.30 -5.11 7.90
CA ALA A 167 21.91 -4.90 7.49
C ALA A 167 21.76 -3.69 6.54
N PHE A 168 20.90 -3.85 5.54
CA PHE A 168 20.42 -2.76 4.71
C PHE A 168 19.20 -2.09 5.34
N ILE A 169 19.19 -0.76 5.37
CA ILE A 169 18.13 0.03 6.00
C ILE A 169 17.55 0.99 4.98
N ILE A 170 16.23 1.08 4.90
CA ILE A 170 15.53 2.13 4.14
C ILE A 170 14.50 2.80 5.05
N THR A 171 14.39 4.12 5.00
CA THR A 171 13.57 4.90 5.94
C THR A 171 13.08 6.18 5.28
N ASN A 172 11.98 6.75 5.80
CA ASN A 172 11.52 8.08 5.41
C ASN A 172 12.12 9.21 6.26
N ARG A 173 13.11 8.90 7.13
CA ARG A 173 13.91 9.84 7.94
C ARG A 173 15.37 9.39 7.95
N GLU A 174 16.04 9.50 6.79
CA GLU A 174 17.44 9.14 6.63
C GLU A 174 18.36 9.95 7.54
N ASP A 175 18.03 11.22 7.75
CA ASP A 175 18.73 12.14 8.66
C ASP A 175 18.89 11.56 10.07
N LEU A 176 17.81 10.99 10.64
CA LEU A 176 17.84 10.40 11.98
C LEU A 176 18.64 9.10 12.04
N VAL A 177 18.54 8.28 10.99
CA VAL A 177 19.29 7.02 10.92
C VAL A 177 20.78 7.31 10.73
N GLU A 178 21.14 8.23 9.84
CA GLU A 178 22.52 8.67 9.61
C GLU A 178 23.18 9.21 10.88
N GLU A 179 22.45 10.01 11.66
CA GLU A 179 22.93 10.52 12.93
C GLU A 179 23.21 9.36 13.90
N ALA A 180 22.26 8.43 14.01
CA ALA A 180 22.35 7.33 14.96
C ALA A 180 23.45 6.32 14.62
N ILE A 181 23.63 5.93 13.36
CA ILE A 181 24.65 4.94 12.96
C ILE A 181 26.10 5.43 13.15
N ARG A 182 26.30 6.74 13.38
CA ARG A 182 27.61 7.32 13.71
C ARG A 182 28.04 7.04 15.15
N SER A 183 27.17 6.48 15.99
CA SER A 183 27.56 6.10 17.35
C SER A 183 28.65 5.01 17.34
N PRO A 184 29.65 5.07 18.24
CA PRO A 184 30.74 4.09 18.28
C PRO A 184 30.26 2.64 18.38
N GLU A 185 29.11 2.41 19.02
CA GLU A 185 28.49 1.10 19.20
C GLU A 185 27.98 0.54 17.85
N LEU A 186 27.38 1.38 17.01
CA LEU A 186 26.75 0.98 15.74
C LEU A 186 27.72 0.97 14.56
N VAL A 187 28.81 1.73 14.62
CA VAL A 187 29.88 1.66 13.60
C VAL A 187 30.38 0.22 13.42
N ARG A 188 30.42 -0.58 14.50
CA ARG A 188 30.82 -2.00 14.44
C ARG A 188 29.80 -2.91 13.75
N GLN A 189 28.53 -2.51 13.69
CA GLN A 189 27.49 -3.26 13.01
C GLN A 189 27.54 -3.12 11.48
N ASN A 190 28.33 -2.18 10.94
CA ASN A 190 28.51 -1.97 9.50
C ASN A 190 27.17 -1.83 8.74
N LEU A 191 26.23 -1.09 9.30
CA LEU A 191 24.90 -0.86 8.73
C LEU A 191 24.99 -0.02 7.45
N SER A 192 24.16 -0.32 6.46
CA SER A 192 24.12 0.38 5.18
C SER A 192 22.75 1.02 4.95
N ILE A 193 22.73 2.34 4.75
CA ILE A 193 21.50 3.04 4.35
C ILE A 193 21.34 2.91 2.83
N VAL A 194 20.15 2.49 2.40
CA VAL A 194 19.70 2.50 1.00
C VAL A 194 19.12 3.89 0.73
N PRO A 195 19.78 4.72 -0.10
CA PRO A 195 19.32 6.09 -0.35
C PRO A 195 17.96 6.12 -1.04
N SER A 196 17.06 6.91 -0.48
CA SER A 196 15.65 7.03 -0.86
C SER A 196 15.06 8.42 -0.59
N GLY A 197 15.81 9.36 -0.01
CA GLY A 197 15.31 10.70 0.35
C GLY A 197 14.74 11.52 -0.81
N SER A 198 15.20 11.32 -2.04
CA SER A 198 14.65 11.94 -3.26
C SER A 198 13.75 11.03 -4.08
N ALA A 199 13.52 9.79 -3.63
CA ALA A 199 12.72 8.81 -4.34
C ALA A 199 11.23 9.07 -4.14
N SER A 200 10.48 8.95 -5.23
CA SER A 200 9.03 8.83 -5.20
C SER A 200 8.60 7.52 -4.51
N ALA A 201 7.34 7.45 -4.08
CA ALA A 201 6.84 6.27 -3.37
C ALA A 201 6.94 4.97 -4.18
N ASP A 202 6.76 5.03 -5.51
CA ASP A 202 6.92 3.86 -6.38
C ASP A 202 8.39 3.51 -6.64
N GLU A 203 9.30 4.49 -6.66
CA GLU A 203 10.75 4.22 -6.64
C GLU A 203 11.17 3.53 -5.36
N THR A 204 10.72 4.01 -4.19
CA THR A 204 10.97 3.38 -2.89
C THR A 204 10.40 1.96 -2.85
N LEU A 205 9.19 1.74 -3.39
CA LEU A 205 8.61 0.41 -3.52
C LEU A 205 9.49 -0.50 -4.39
N ARG A 206 9.97 -0.01 -5.54
CA ARG A 206 10.86 -0.77 -6.43
C ARG A 206 12.20 -1.09 -5.77
N LEU A 207 12.79 -0.15 -5.05
CA LEU A 207 14.02 -0.38 -4.26
C LEU A 207 13.81 -1.51 -3.24
N MET A 208 12.72 -1.46 -2.47
CA MET A 208 12.40 -2.50 -1.50
C MET A 208 12.17 -3.86 -2.16
N SER A 209 11.52 -3.89 -3.33
CA SER A 209 11.19 -5.13 -4.05
C SER A 209 12.41 -5.94 -4.50
N GLY A 210 13.59 -5.31 -4.54
CA GLY A 210 14.86 -5.95 -4.88
C GLY A 210 15.47 -6.80 -3.76
N TYR A 211 14.84 -6.94 -2.59
CA TYR A 211 15.39 -7.75 -1.49
C TYR A 211 14.59 -9.03 -1.28
N ARG A 212 15.25 -10.14 -0.92
CA ARG A 212 14.56 -11.43 -0.71
C ARG A 212 13.62 -11.42 0.48
N THR A 213 14.01 -10.71 1.53
CA THR A 213 13.25 -10.51 2.77
C THR A 213 13.13 -9.01 3.05
N ILE A 214 11.92 -8.57 3.36
CA ILE A 214 11.62 -7.20 3.77
C ILE A 214 11.06 -7.25 5.19
N VAL A 215 11.75 -6.62 6.12
CA VAL A 215 11.35 -6.49 7.52
C VAL A 215 10.84 -5.07 7.74
N SER A 216 9.63 -4.89 8.29
CA SER A 216 9.06 -3.56 8.48
C SER A 216 8.17 -3.43 9.71
N ASN A 217 7.94 -2.20 10.16
CA ASN A 217 7.01 -1.82 11.22
C ASN A 217 5.67 -1.36 10.63
N ASP A 218 4.92 -2.30 10.06
CA ASP A 218 3.54 -2.10 9.60
C ASP A 218 3.39 -1.07 8.46
N SER A 219 4.36 -1.08 7.56
CA SER A 219 4.29 -0.31 6.32
C SER A 219 3.49 -1.06 5.25
N THR A 220 2.40 -0.45 4.79
CA THR A 220 1.66 -0.94 3.62
C THR A 220 2.48 -0.85 2.34
N LEU A 221 3.46 0.05 2.27
CA LEU A 221 4.38 0.13 1.13
C LEU A 221 5.33 -1.09 1.10
N ALA A 222 5.85 -1.50 2.26
CA ALA A 222 6.71 -2.68 2.39
C ALA A 222 5.92 -3.97 2.10
N PHE A 223 4.66 -4.04 2.57
CA PHE A 223 3.74 -5.12 2.23
C PHE A 223 3.60 -5.30 0.71
N TRP A 224 3.35 -4.20 -0.02
CA TRP A 224 3.18 -4.28 -1.46
C TRP A 224 4.47 -4.53 -2.21
N ALA A 225 5.61 -4.00 -1.76
CA ALA A 225 6.91 -4.36 -2.31
C ALA A 225 7.15 -5.88 -2.21
N ALA A 226 6.83 -6.49 -1.06
CA ALA A 226 6.97 -7.93 -0.87
C ALA A 226 5.98 -8.72 -1.74
N CYS A 227 4.71 -8.33 -1.73
CA CYS A 227 3.65 -9.03 -2.47
C CYS A 227 3.90 -8.98 -3.98
N LEU A 228 4.22 -7.79 -4.52
CA LEU A 228 4.43 -7.62 -5.96
C LEU A 228 5.70 -8.31 -6.47
N ALA A 229 6.74 -8.47 -5.66
CA ALA A 229 7.97 -9.16 -6.07
C ALA A 229 8.07 -10.62 -5.58
N GLY A 230 7.03 -11.16 -4.93
CA GLY A 230 7.05 -12.51 -4.39
C GLY A 230 8.14 -12.72 -3.32
N ARG A 231 8.35 -11.72 -2.46
CA ARG A 231 9.39 -11.72 -1.41
C ARG A 231 8.83 -12.12 -0.07
N ARG A 232 9.70 -12.43 0.89
CA ARG A 232 9.27 -12.66 2.27
C ARG A 232 8.99 -11.32 2.95
N LEU A 233 7.86 -11.20 3.63
CA LEU A 233 7.54 -10.09 4.53
C LEU A 233 7.68 -10.53 5.99
N ILE A 234 8.28 -9.68 6.82
CA ILE A 234 8.28 -9.83 8.28
C ILE A 234 7.77 -8.51 8.87
N THR A 235 6.62 -8.53 9.54
CA THR A 235 6.00 -7.34 10.15
C THR A 235 5.24 -7.73 11.43
N PRO A 236 5.16 -6.87 12.45
CA PRO A 236 4.42 -7.18 13.68
C PRO A 236 2.90 -7.22 13.47
N SER A 237 2.35 -6.57 12.45
CA SER A 237 0.92 -6.58 12.12
C SER A 237 0.42 -7.95 11.70
N GLN A 238 -0.36 -8.57 12.58
CA GLN A 238 -1.11 -9.80 12.30
C GLN A 238 -2.08 -9.64 11.12
N LEU A 239 -2.67 -8.45 10.96
CA LEU A 239 -3.57 -8.13 9.86
C LEU A 239 -2.85 -8.24 8.51
N LEU A 240 -1.68 -7.58 8.40
CA LEU A 240 -0.88 -7.60 7.18
C LEU A 240 -0.31 -9.00 6.91
N ASN A 241 0.16 -9.71 7.94
CA ASN A 241 0.64 -11.09 7.76
C ASN A 241 -0.46 -12.02 7.22
N SER A 242 -1.65 -11.98 7.82
CA SER A 242 -2.78 -12.83 7.39
C SER A 242 -3.20 -12.53 5.95
N LEU A 243 -3.25 -11.24 5.58
CA LEU A 243 -3.57 -10.83 4.22
C LEU A 243 -2.45 -11.18 3.25
N PHE A 244 -1.19 -11.05 3.65
CA PHE A 244 -0.04 -11.40 2.83
C PHE A 244 -0.09 -12.88 2.43
N ASP A 245 -0.35 -13.76 3.39
CA ASP A 245 -0.47 -15.20 3.15
C ASP A 245 -1.64 -15.52 2.21
N GLN A 246 -2.79 -14.86 2.38
CA GLN A 246 -3.95 -15.03 1.50
C GLN A 246 -3.66 -14.59 0.06
N LEU A 247 -3.05 -13.41 -0.12
CA LEU A 247 -2.74 -12.89 -1.46
C LEU A 247 -1.62 -13.70 -2.13
N ARG A 248 -0.62 -14.16 -1.37
CA ARG A 248 0.48 -14.98 -1.91
C ARG A 248 0.02 -16.39 -2.30
N ALA A 249 -0.99 -16.94 -1.64
CA ALA A 249 -1.57 -18.22 -2.06
C ALA A 249 -2.30 -18.14 -3.42
N ALA A 250 -2.57 -16.92 -3.91
CA ALA A 250 -3.22 -16.70 -5.19
C ALA A 250 -2.24 -16.51 -6.37
N ASP A 251 -1.06 -15.91 -6.13
CA ASP A 251 -0.02 -15.61 -7.13
C ASP A 251 0.89 -16.84 -7.41
#